data_AF-A0A960FXW5-F1
#
_entry.id   AF-A0A960FXW5-F1
#
_cell.length_a   1.000
_cell.length_b   1.000
_cell.length_c   1.000
_cell.angle_alpha   90.00
_cell.angle_beta   90.00
_cell.angle_gamma   90.00
#
_symmetry.space_group_name_H-M   'P 1'
#
loop_
_entity.id
_entity.type
_entity.pdbx_description
1 polymer ?
#
loop_
_entity_poly.entity_id
_entity_poly.type
_entity_poly.pdbx_seq_one_letter_code
_entity_poly.pdbx_strand_id
1 'polypeptide(L)'
;MGIQGQAGRDSEEMDTWARNVFSKKIAGMIYPDSRLLVEAHLRKGHTVVVASSATRPQIQATADDLGIDHIVCTEMDVAEDGRLTGDLATEIRWGQGKADGVLEFAEEYGVDLEESFAYSNGEEDLPFLELVGHPTALNPTEELRDLAKERGWPAARLKTPPSTSLLDLGRSAAAMGVFAGSVAAATGLAILNRSRSLGANIAASAGSDLALAAAGVRLNVVGEENIWAARPAVFLFNHQSQLDVFVLAALLRKDFTGVAKKSLEKDPFFGPIGYLADVAYIDRSNNA
;
A
#
# COMPACT_ATOMS: atom_id res chain seq x y z
N MET A 1 22.72 -12.36 -1.56
CA MET A 1 22.87 -13.82 -1.79
C MET A 1 22.45 -14.07 -3.22
N GLY A 2 23.31 -14.65 -4.07
CA GLY A 2 22.93 -14.98 -5.45
C GLY A 2 21.94 -16.16 -5.50
N ILE A 3 21.38 -16.43 -6.68
CA ILE A 3 20.34 -17.47 -6.89
C ILE A 3 20.82 -18.85 -6.43
N GLN A 4 22.07 -19.22 -6.73
CA GLN A 4 22.68 -20.48 -6.25
C GLN A 4 22.69 -20.62 -4.73
N GLY A 5 22.78 -19.50 -3.98
CA GLY A 5 22.74 -19.51 -2.52
C GLY A 5 21.35 -19.76 -1.93
N GLN A 6 20.31 -19.81 -2.78
CA GLN A 6 18.94 -20.10 -2.40
C GLN A 6 18.55 -21.56 -2.67
N ALA A 7 19.43 -22.36 -3.26
CA ALA A 7 19.17 -23.76 -3.58
C ALA A 7 18.67 -24.56 -2.36
N GLY A 8 17.64 -25.37 -2.55
CA GLY A 8 17.01 -26.20 -1.53
C GLY A 8 16.03 -25.46 -0.60
N ARG A 9 15.91 -24.13 -0.69
CA ARG A 9 14.87 -23.39 0.05
C ARG A 9 13.49 -23.63 -0.53
N ASP A 10 12.50 -23.59 0.34
CA ASP A 10 11.10 -23.67 -0.04
C ASP A 10 10.65 -22.37 -0.72
N SER A 11 9.96 -22.50 -1.85
CA SER A 11 9.51 -21.34 -2.64
C SER A 11 8.43 -20.52 -1.94
N GLU A 12 7.48 -21.16 -1.25
CA GLU A 12 6.42 -20.47 -0.49
C GLU A 12 6.97 -19.73 0.73
N GLU A 13 7.98 -20.29 1.39
CA GLU A 13 8.71 -19.60 2.47
C GLU A 13 9.37 -18.33 1.95
N MET A 14 9.98 -18.39 0.76
CA MET A 14 10.64 -17.25 0.16
C MET A 14 9.65 -16.14 -0.24
N ASP A 15 8.49 -16.50 -0.77
CA ASP A 15 7.39 -15.56 -1.03
C ASP A 15 6.92 -14.88 0.25
N THR A 16 6.72 -15.67 1.31
CA THR A 16 6.29 -15.15 2.61
C THR A 16 7.32 -14.19 3.19
N TRP A 17 8.61 -14.53 3.07
CA TRP A 17 9.70 -13.65 3.48
C TRP A 17 9.72 -12.36 2.65
N ALA A 18 9.56 -12.45 1.34
CA ALA A 18 9.59 -11.29 0.47
C ALA A 18 8.41 -10.33 0.72
N ARG A 19 7.19 -10.85 0.92
CA ARG A 19 6.02 -10.05 1.36
C ARG A 19 6.27 -9.33 2.71
N ASN A 20 6.96 -9.99 3.63
CA ASN A 20 7.35 -9.39 4.91
C ASN A 20 8.38 -8.26 4.75
N VAL A 21 9.36 -8.43 3.86
CA VAL A 21 10.32 -7.37 3.53
C VAL A 21 9.60 -6.20 2.84
N PHE A 22 8.71 -6.51 1.91
CA PHE A 22 7.92 -5.52 1.18
C PHE A 22 7.15 -4.61 2.14
N SER A 23 6.28 -5.18 2.98
CA SER A 23 5.44 -4.42 3.90
C SER A 23 6.24 -3.56 4.90
N LYS A 24 7.39 -4.05 5.36
CA LYS A 24 8.21 -3.35 6.36
C LYS A 24 9.14 -2.29 5.80
N LYS A 25 9.59 -2.43 4.54
CA LYS A 25 10.68 -1.62 3.99
C LYS A 25 10.39 -1.01 2.63
N ILE A 26 9.72 -1.73 1.73
CA ILE A 26 9.59 -1.33 0.32
C ILE A 26 8.30 -0.56 0.06
N ALA A 27 7.19 -0.91 0.70
CA ALA A 27 5.89 -0.27 0.47
C ALA A 27 5.96 1.26 0.64
N GLY A 28 6.64 1.75 1.68
CA GLY A 28 6.84 3.18 1.93
C GLY A 28 7.81 3.89 0.97
N MET A 29 8.54 3.13 0.15
CA MET A 29 9.45 3.65 -0.88
C MET A 29 8.79 3.79 -2.25
N ILE A 30 7.57 3.26 -2.42
CA ILE A 30 6.82 3.43 -3.67
C ILE A 30 6.38 4.88 -3.79
N TYR A 31 6.66 5.49 -4.94
CA TYR A 31 6.28 6.86 -5.24
C TYR A 31 4.74 6.96 -5.28
N PRO A 32 4.11 7.85 -4.50
CA PRO A 32 2.65 8.00 -4.51
C PRO A 32 2.12 8.31 -5.92
N ASP A 33 2.85 9.12 -6.68
CA ASP A 33 2.50 9.47 -8.06
C ASP A 33 2.55 8.25 -9.00
N SER A 34 3.40 7.24 -8.74
CA SER A 34 3.41 5.99 -9.51
C SER A 34 2.13 5.19 -9.32
N ARG A 35 1.57 5.18 -8.10
CA ARG A 35 0.26 4.54 -7.84
C ARG A 35 -0.84 5.18 -8.67
N LEU A 36 -0.86 6.51 -8.69
CA LEU A 36 -1.84 7.27 -9.48
C LEU A 36 -1.67 7.02 -10.98
N LEU A 37 -0.43 6.90 -11.46
CA LEU A 37 -0.14 6.57 -12.85
C LEU A 37 -0.69 5.19 -13.21
N VAL A 38 -0.33 4.15 -12.44
CA VAL A 38 -0.83 2.78 -12.66
C VAL A 38 -2.36 2.74 -12.62
N GLU A 39 -2.95 3.35 -11.61
CA GLU A 39 -4.41 3.41 -11.46
C GLU A 39 -5.09 4.11 -12.65
N ALA A 40 -4.48 5.17 -13.19
CA ALA A 40 -5.01 5.84 -14.38
C ALA A 40 -5.00 4.93 -15.62
N HIS A 41 -4.00 4.07 -15.80
CA HIS A 41 -3.99 3.07 -16.88
C HIS A 41 -5.06 2.00 -16.66
N LEU A 42 -5.16 1.47 -15.43
CA LEU A 42 -6.18 0.47 -15.08
C LEU A 42 -7.60 1.01 -15.31
N ARG A 43 -7.89 2.24 -14.88
CA ARG A 43 -9.22 2.86 -15.10
C ARG A 43 -9.55 3.11 -16.57
N LYS A 44 -8.54 3.23 -17.44
CA LYS A 44 -8.73 3.32 -18.89
C LYS A 44 -8.95 1.96 -19.55
N GLY A 45 -8.87 0.86 -18.79
CA GLY A 45 -8.99 -0.49 -19.32
C GLY A 45 -7.74 -0.98 -20.05
N HIS A 46 -6.58 -0.35 -19.81
CA HIS A 46 -5.32 -0.84 -20.36
C HIS A 46 -4.88 -2.13 -19.65
N THR A 47 -4.30 -3.07 -20.39
CA THR A 47 -3.50 -4.16 -19.82
C THR A 47 -2.23 -3.56 -19.21
N VAL A 48 -2.00 -3.79 -17.92
CA VAL A 48 -0.83 -3.26 -17.22
C VAL A 48 0.09 -4.41 -16.82
N VAL A 49 1.37 -4.26 -17.14
CA VAL A 49 2.43 -5.23 -16.83
C VAL A 49 3.61 -4.52 -16.17
N VAL A 50 4.22 -5.17 -15.18
CA VAL A 50 5.52 -4.73 -14.64
C VAL A 50 6.64 -5.60 -15.22
N ALA A 51 7.61 -4.95 -15.87
CA ALA A 51 8.79 -5.61 -16.43
C ALA A 51 10.03 -5.29 -15.59
N SER A 52 10.65 -6.30 -14.99
CA SER A 52 11.73 -6.11 -14.02
C SER A 52 12.77 -7.23 -14.06
N SER A 53 14.03 -6.90 -13.80
CA SER A 53 15.10 -7.90 -13.64
C SER A 53 15.03 -8.64 -12.30
N ALA A 54 14.22 -8.15 -11.36
CA ALA A 54 13.96 -8.78 -10.08
C ALA A 54 13.38 -10.20 -10.26
N THR A 55 13.56 -11.05 -9.25
CA THR A 55 12.91 -12.37 -9.26
C THR A 55 11.45 -12.28 -8.83
N ARG A 56 10.64 -13.29 -9.19
CA ARG A 56 9.21 -13.29 -8.87
C ARG A 56 8.90 -12.95 -7.41
N PRO A 57 9.51 -13.57 -6.38
CA PRO A 57 9.19 -13.25 -4.99
C PRO A 57 9.49 -11.79 -4.63
N GLN A 58 10.50 -11.18 -5.26
CA GLN A 58 10.88 -9.79 -5.00
C GLN A 58 9.86 -8.79 -5.56
N ILE A 59 9.31 -9.07 -6.75
CA ILE A 59 8.43 -8.12 -7.45
C ILE A 59 6.93 -8.38 -7.18
N GLN A 60 6.54 -9.62 -6.89
CA GLN A 60 5.14 -10.03 -6.74
C GLN A 60 4.38 -9.13 -5.75
N ALA A 61 4.93 -8.92 -4.55
CA ALA A 61 4.29 -8.08 -3.54
C ALA A 61 4.11 -6.61 -3.99
N THR A 62 5.00 -6.11 -4.84
CA THR A 62 4.89 -4.76 -5.41
C THR A 62 3.79 -4.71 -6.47
N ALA A 63 3.70 -5.73 -7.32
CA ALA A 63 2.66 -5.83 -8.33
C ALA A 63 1.27 -5.95 -7.69
N ASP A 64 1.13 -6.83 -6.69
CA ASP A 64 -0.11 -7.02 -5.92
C ASP A 64 -0.57 -5.69 -5.29
N ASP A 65 0.35 -4.96 -4.66
CA ASP A 65 0.08 -3.68 -4.01
C ASP A 65 -0.24 -2.54 -5.00
N LEU A 66 0.20 -2.65 -6.26
CA LEU A 66 -0.14 -1.72 -7.34
C LEU A 66 -1.39 -2.16 -8.13
N GLY A 67 -1.94 -3.36 -7.86
CA GLY A 67 -3.03 -3.93 -8.64
C GLY A 67 -2.64 -4.31 -10.07
N ILE A 68 -1.39 -4.74 -10.27
CA ILE A 68 -0.85 -5.17 -11.56
C ILE A 68 -0.86 -6.70 -11.61
N ASP A 69 -1.70 -7.26 -12.49
CA ASP A 69 -1.87 -8.71 -12.60
C ASP A 69 -0.75 -9.40 -13.42
N HIS A 70 -0.11 -8.66 -14.32
CA HIS A 70 0.90 -9.21 -15.22
C HIS A 70 2.31 -8.80 -14.82
N ILE A 71 3.24 -9.76 -14.83
CA ILE A 71 4.63 -9.53 -14.43
C ILE A 71 5.55 -10.25 -15.40
N VAL A 72 6.45 -9.50 -16.05
CA VAL A 72 7.59 -10.02 -16.80
C VAL A 72 8.81 -9.89 -15.89
N CYS A 73 9.34 -11.01 -15.40
CA CYS A 73 10.48 -11.00 -14.49
C CYS A 73 11.44 -12.16 -14.69
N THR A 74 12.56 -12.14 -13.95
CA THR A 74 13.52 -13.24 -13.97
C THR A 74 12.96 -14.41 -13.14
N GLU A 75 12.52 -15.48 -13.80
CA GLU A 75 11.93 -16.64 -13.11
C GLU A 75 13.03 -17.57 -12.58
N MET A 76 12.90 -17.97 -11.31
CA MET A 76 13.79 -18.97 -10.71
C MET A 76 13.24 -20.36 -10.97
N ASP A 77 14.13 -21.32 -11.16
CA ASP A 77 13.74 -22.70 -11.37
C ASP A 77 13.34 -23.38 -10.05
N VAL A 78 12.22 -24.10 -10.08
CA VAL A 78 11.59 -24.74 -8.92
C VAL A 78 11.39 -26.21 -9.24
N ALA A 79 11.97 -27.08 -8.41
CA ALA A 79 11.80 -28.51 -8.53
C ALA A 79 10.35 -28.94 -8.22
N GLU A 80 10.00 -30.17 -8.63
CA GLU A 80 8.67 -30.75 -8.41
C GLU A 80 8.27 -30.82 -6.91
N ASP A 81 9.24 -30.83 -6.00
CA ASP A 81 9.03 -30.84 -4.55
C ASP A 81 8.81 -29.44 -3.94
N GLY A 82 8.70 -28.40 -4.78
CA GLY A 82 8.46 -27.00 -4.39
C GLY A 82 9.71 -26.24 -3.95
N ARG A 83 10.90 -26.84 -4.06
CA ARG A 83 12.17 -26.21 -3.66
C ARG A 83 12.89 -25.57 -4.83
N LEU A 84 13.58 -24.47 -4.56
CA LEU A 84 14.43 -23.80 -5.54
C LEU A 84 15.61 -24.69 -5.93
N THR A 85 15.86 -24.85 -7.22
CA THR A 85 17.00 -25.64 -7.72
C THR A 85 18.32 -24.90 -7.56
N GLY A 86 18.27 -23.56 -7.53
CA GLY A 86 19.44 -22.69 -7.54
C GLY A 86 19.80 -22.19 -8.94
N ASP A 87 19.02 -22.57 -9.94
CA ASP A 87 19.12 -22.12 -11.33
C ASP A 87 17.95 -21.19 -11.70
N LEU A 88 17.99 -20.63 -12.92
CA LEU A 88 16.95 -19.78 -13.45
C LEU A 88 16.13 -20.53 -14.51
N ALA A 89 14.81 -20.31 -14.50
CA ALA A 89 13.89 -20.85 -15.50
C ALA A 89 13.84 -19.97 -16.77
N THR A 90 14.23 -18.70 -16.67
CA THR A 90 14.35 -17.77 -17.80
C THR A 90 15.72 -17.10 -17.82
N GLU A 91 16.07 -16.50 -18.96
CA GLU A 91 17.15 -15.52 -18.97
C GLU A 91 16.83 -14.34 -18.03
N ILE A 92 17.88 -13.62 -17.62
CA ILE A 92 17.74 -12.44 -16.76
C ILE A 92 16.99 -11.36 -17.56
N ARG A 93 15.87 -10.88 -17.02
CA ARG A 93 15.05 -9.82 -17.65
C ARG A 93 15.64 -8.43 -17.40
N TRP A 94 16.87 -8.22 -17.89
CA TRP A 94 17.61 -6.96 -17.83
C TRP A 94 18.10 -6.56 -19.23
N GLY A 95 18.07 -5.27 -19.53
CA GLY A 95 18.46 -4.78 -20.86
C GLY A 95 17.66 -5.42 -21.98
N GLN A 96 18.36 -5.99 -22.95
CA GLN A 96 17.73 -6.70 -24.07
C GLN A 96 16.81 -7.84 -23.60
N GLY A 97 17.21 -8.63 -22.58
CA GLY A 97 16.37 -9.73 -22.09
C GLY A 97 15.05 -9.26 -21.48
N LYS A 98 14.98 -8.01 -20.99
CA LYS A 98 13.71 -7.39 -20.58
C LYS A 98 12.84 -7.07 -21.79
N ALA A 99 13.44 -6.47 -22.82
CA ALA A 99 12.76 -6.13 -24.07
C ALA A 99 12.19 -7.38 -24.75
N ASP A 100 12.97 -8.45 -24.82
CA ASP A 100 12.55 -9.75 -25.37
C ASP A 100 11.38 -10.33 -24.56
N GLY A 101 11.43 -10.26 -23.23
CA GLY A 101 10.32 -10.70 -22.38
C GLY A 101 9.04 -9.87 -22.54
N VAL A 102 9.17 -8.57 -22.85
CA VAL A 102 8.02 -7.72 -23.18
C VAL A 102 7.45 -8.07 -24.55
N LEU A 103 8.29 -8.41 -25.53
CA LEU A 103 7.83 -8.90 -26.84
C LEU A 103 7.06 -10.22 -26.70
N GLU A 104 7.63 -11.20 -25.97
CA GLU A 104 6.97 -12.47 -25.66
C GLU A 104 5.59 -12.25 -25.01
N PHE A 105 5.53 -11.35 -24.02
CA PHE A 105 4.27 -10.98 -23.38
C PHE A 105 3.28 -10.31 -24.36
N ALA A 106 3.75 -9.41 -25.22
CA ALA A 106 2.88 -8.74 -26.18
C ALA A 106 2.28 -9.74 -27.19
N GLU A 107 3.07 -10.71 -27.64
CA GLU A 107 2.61 -11.79 -28.51
C GLU A 107 1.58 -12.69 -27.81
N GLU A 108 1.84 -13.11 -26.57
CA GLU A 108 0.96 -13.99 -25.79
C GLU A 108 -0.42 -13.35 -25.53
N TYR A 109 -0.44 -12.05 -25.21
CA TYR A 109 -1.66 -11.34 -24.83
C TYR A 109 -2.28 -10.52 -25.97
N GLY A 110 -1.69 -10.54 -27.17
CA GLY A 110 -2.16 -9.78 -28.32
C GLY A 110 -2.12 -8.27 -28.12
N VAL A 111 -1.08 -7.76 -27.44
CA VAL A 111 -0.90 -6.33 -27.14
C VAL A 111 -0.21 -5.64 -28.31
N ASP A 112 -0.78 -4.52 -28.75
CA ASP A 112 -0.14 -3.63 -29.72
C ASP A 112 0.90 -2.73 -29.03
N LEU A 113 2.18 -2.96 -29.29
CA LEU A 113 3.26 -2.18 -28.70
C LEU A 113 3.35 -0.76 -29.28
N GLU A 114 2.92 -0.51 -30.51
CA GLU A 114 2.93 0.83 -31.10
C GLU A 114 1.94 1.76 -30.36
N GLU A 115 0.84 1.23 -29.83
CA GLU A 115 -0.13 1.98 -29.02
C GLU A 115 0.15 1.86 -27.49
N SER A 116 1.25 1.21 -27.12
CA SER A 116 1.61 0.97 -25.72
C SER A 116 2.47 2.08 -25.10
N PHE A 117 2.39 2.16 -23.78
CA PHE A 117 3.14 3.12 -22.97
C PHE A 117 4.21 2.39 -22.16
N ALA A 118 5.42 2.94 -22.13
CA ALA A 118 6.50 2.40 -21.30
C ALA A 118 7.09 3.49 -20.40
N TYR A 119 7.45 3.08 -19.18
CA TYR A 119 8.05 3.95 -18.18
C TYR A 119 9.30 3.28 -17.63
N SER A 120 10.45 3.93 -17.75
CA SER A 120 11.69 3.49 -17.11
C SER A 120 12.60 4.66 -16.75
N ASN A 121 13.54 4.42 -15.84
CA ASN A 121 14.47 5.39 -15.29
C ASN A 121 15.93 5.22 -15.76
N GLY A 122 16.29 4.05 -16.29
CA GLY A 122 17.68 3.69 -16.60
C GLY A 122 17.97 3.55 -18.09
N GLU A 123 19.22 3.79 -18.49
CA GLU A 123 19.68 3.62 -19.88
C GLU A 123 19.68 2.15 -20.31
N GLU A 124 19.81 1.22 -19.36
CA GLU A 124 19.74 -0.22 -19.61
C GLU A 124 18.42 -0.61 -20.28
N ASP A 125 17.35 0.13 -20.01
CA ASP A 125 16.01 -0.13 -20.53
C ASP A 125 15.76 0.56 -21.86
N LEU A 126 16.79 1.12 -22.50
CA LEU A 126 16.68 1.71 -23.84
C LEU A 126 16.05 0.74 -24.86
N PRO A 127 16.45 -0.54 -24.95
CA PRO A 127 15.81 -1.47 -25.88
C PRO A 127 14.32 -1.64 -25.59
N PHE A 128 13.93 -1.69 -24.31
CA PHE A 128 12.52 -1.78 -23.90
C PHE A 128 11.73 -0.52 -24.26
N LEU A 129 12.30 0.67 -24.04
CA LEU A 129 11.64 1.94 -24.38
C LEU A 129 11.50 2.14 -25.89
N GLU A 130 12.43 1.61 -26.70
CA GLU A 130 12.36 1.67 -28.17
C GLU A 130 11.25 0.79 -28.77
N LEU A 131 10.78 -0.23 -28.05
CA LEU A 131 9.76 -1.15 -28.55
C LEU A 131 8.36 -0.53 -28.64
N VAL A 132 8.08 0.50 -27.85
CA VAL A 132 6.73 1.05 -27.72
C VAL A 132 6.58 2.38 -28.44
N GLY A 133 5.36 2.74 -28.86
CA GLY A 133 5.12 4.05 -29.48
C GLY A 133 4.99 5.21 -28.51
N HIS A 134 4.79 4.97 -27.21
CA HIS A 134 4.70 6.02 -26.19
C HIS A 134 5.69 5.83 -25.02
N PRO A 135 7.02 5.91 -25.26
CA PRO A 135 8.01 5.80 -24.20
C PRO A 135 8.06 7.07 -23.34
N THR A 136 8.30 6.91 -22.05
CA THR A 136 8.49 8.02 -21.11
C THR A 136 9.65 7.74 -20.17
N ALA A 137 10.61 8.64 -20.15
CA ALA A 137 11.73 8.62 -19.21
C ALA A 137 11.25 9.11 -17.83
N LEU A 138 11.04 8.18 -16.89
CA LEU A 138 10.46 8.46 -15.58
C LEU A 138 11.54 8.43 -14.50
N ASN A 139 11.72 9.53 -13.76
CA ASN A 139 12.85 9.72 -12.85
C ASN A 139 14.22 9.37 -13.48
N PRO A 140 14.53 9.86 -14.71
CA PRO A 140 15.64 9.32 -15.47
C PRO A 140 17.01 9.67 -14.86
N THR A 141 17.98 8.76 -15.08
CA THR A 141 19.41 9.05 -14.95
C THR A 141 19.83 10.17 -15.89
N GLU A 142 21.06 10.66 -15.75
CA GLU A 142 21.59 11.71 -16.61
C GLU A 142 21.63 11.26 -18.07
N GLU A 143 22.05 10.02 -18.30
CA GLU A 143 22.21 9.41 -19.61
C GLU A 143 20.86 9.19 -20.30
N LEU A 144 19.90 8.55 -19.62
CA LEU A 144 18.55 8.36 -20.19
C LEU A 144 17.85 9.70 -20.45
N ARG A 145 18.07 10.70 -19.59
CA ARG A 145 17.51 12.05 -19.77
C ARG A 145 18.04 12.69 -21.06
N ASP A 146 19.31 12.54 -21.36
CA ASP A 146 19.91 13.16 -22.54
C ASP A 146 19.50 12.41 -23.82
N LEU A 147 19.39 11.08 -23.76
CA LEU A 147 18.77 10.27 -24.82
C LEU A 147 17.30 10.65 -25.07
N ALA A 148 16.51 10.83 -24.01
CA ALA A 148 15.12 11.25 -24.13
C ALA A 148 14.99 12.62 -24.82
N LYS A 149 15.89 13.56 -24.53
CA LYS A 149 15.93 14.86 -25.24
C LYS A 149 16.28 14.69 -26.71
N GLU A 150 17.28 13.88 -27.03
CA GLU A 150 17.69 13.62 -28.42
C GLU A 150 16.56 13.02 -29.25
N ARG A 151 15.80 12.09 -28.65
CA ARG A 151 14.70 11.35 -29.31
C ARG A 151 13.33 12.02 -29.20
N GLY A 152 13.24 13.15 -28.51
CA GLY A 152 11.98 13.85 -28.28
C GLY A 152 11.00 13.10 -27.37
N TRP A 153 11.49 12.18 -26.54
CA TRP A 153 10.66 11.44 -25.59
C TRP A 153 10.27 12.31 -24.39
N PRO A 154 9.03 12.19 -23.89
CA PRO A 154 8.64 12.78 -22.62
C PRO A 154 9.55 12.34 -21.47
N ALA A 155 9.85 13.28 -20.57
CA ALA A 155 10.54 12.99 -19.32
C ALA A 155 9.76 13.57 -18.13
N ALA A 156 9.60 12.79 -17.06
CA ALA A 156 8.89 13.20 -15.87
C ALA A 156 9.71 12.87 -14.61
N ARG A 157 9.59 13.71 -13.58
CA ARG A 157 10.11 13.41 -12.23
C ARG A 157 8.96 13.36 -11.25
N LEU A 158 8.83 12.23 -10.57
CA LEU A 158 7.87 12.02 -9.51
C LEU A 158 8.42 12.58 -8.19
N LYS A 159 7.53 12.96 -7.28
CA LYS A 159 7.93 13.43 -5.96
C LYS A 159 8.43 12.24 -5.14
N THR A 160 9.66 12.32 -4.66
CA THR A 160 10.22 11.31 -3.75
C THR A 160 9.29 11.10 -2.56
N PRO A 161 9.03 9.84 -2.15
CA PRO A 161 8.28 9.56 -0.94
C PRO A 161 8.89 10.36 0.22
N PRO A 162 8.08 11.04 1.06
CA PRO A 162 8.59 11.78 2.19
C PRO A 162 9.31 10.81 3.14
N SER A 163 10.56 11.12 3.49
CA SER A 163 11.24 10.43 4.59
C SER A 163 10.70 10.97 5.92
N THR A 164 10.53 10.09 6.90
CA THR A 164 10.02 10.50 8.22
C THR A 164 10.99 11.47 8.88
N SER A 165 10.60 12.74 9.00
CA SER A 165 11.40 13.74 9.71
C SER A 165 11.17 13.67 11.22
N LEU A 166 12.07 14.26 12.01
CA LEU A 166 11.86 14.41 13.46
C LEU A 166 10.60 15.23 13.78
N LEU A 167 10.23 16.16 12.90
CA LEU A 167 8.97 16.91 13.02
C LEU A 167 7.75 16.02 12.83
N ASP A 168 7.80 15.04 11.92
CA ASP A 168 6.70 14.11 11.68
C ASP A 168 6.52 13.13 12.85
N LEU A 169 7.62 12.69 13.46
CA LEU A 169 7.59 11.97 14.74
C LEU A 169 6.95 12.82 15.84
N GLY A 170 7.34 14.09 15.95
CA GLY A 170 6.76 15.05 16.90
C GLY A 170 5.25 15.24 16.69
N ARG A 171 4.80 15.40 15.44
CA ARG A 171 3.39 15.50 15.06
C ARG A 171 2.61 14.24 15.42
N SER A 172 3.18 13.07 15.15
CA SER A 172 2.55 11.78 15.49
C SER A 172 2.38 11.61 17.00
N ALA A 173 3.41 11.96 17.78
CA ALA A 173 3.34 11.96 19.23
C ALA A 173 2.30 12.95 19.76
N ALA A 174 2.26 14.17 19.20
CA ALA A 174 1.27 15.18 19.55
C ALA A 174 -0.17 14.70 19.24
N ALA A 175 -0.40 14.11 18.07
CA ALA A 175 -1.69 13.55 17.69
C ALA A 175 -2.18 12.47 18.66
N MET A 176 -1.29 11.51 19.01
CA MET A 176 -1.61 10.49 20.00
C MET A 176 -1.92 11.09 21.38
N GLY A 177 -1.15 12.07 21.83
CA GLY A 177 -1.37 12.76 23.10
C GLY A 177 -2.69 13.52 23.14
N VAL A 178 -3.01 14.26 22.06
CA VAL A 178 -4.27 14.99 21.91
C VAL A 178 -5.46 14.04 21.94
N PHE A 179 -5.38 12.92 21.23
CA PHE A 179 -6.45 11.92 21.24
C PHE A 179 -6.63 11.27 22.60
N ALA A 180 -5.55 10.80 23.23
CA ALA A 180 -5.60 10.19 24.56
C ALA A 180 -6.18 11.16 25.60
N GLY A 181 -5.76 12.44 25.56
CA GLY A 181 -6.32 13.49 26.40
C GLY A 181 -7.82 13.73 26.15
N SER A 182 -8.25 13.69 24.89
CA SER A 182 -9.65 13.83 24.50
C SER A 182 -10.51 12.65 24.99
N VAL A 183 -10.00 11.42 24.86
CA VAL A 183 -10.65 10.20 25.39
C VAL A 183 -10.77 10.27 26.91
N ALA A 184 -9.72 10.71 27.61
CA ALA A 184 -9.75 10.88 29.06
C ALA A 184 -10.80 11.92 29.51
N ALA A 185 -10.82 13.08 28.86
CA ALA A 185 -11.83 14.11 29.11
C ALA A 185 -13.25 13.63 28.80
N ALA A 186 -13.44 12.96 27.67
CA ALA A 186 -14.72 12.38 27.26
C ALA A 186 -15.20 11.29 28.23
N THR A 187 -14.30 10.48 28.77
CA THR A 187 -14.60 9.49 29.82
C THR A 187 -15.05 10.18 31.10
N GLY A 188 -14.37 11.25 31.52
CA GLY A 188 -14.79 12.06 32.67
C GLY A 188 -16.21 12.63 32.48
N LEU A 189 -16.48 13.22 31.32
CA LEU A 189 -17.81 13.74 30.98
C LEU A 189 -18.88 12.64 30.90
N ALA A 190 -18.55 11.47 30.36
CA ALA A 190 -19.45 10.33 30.30
C ALA A 190 -19.85 9.85 31.69
N ILE A 191 -18.89 9.78 32.62
CA ILE A 191 -19.14 9.41 34.02
C ILE A 191 -20.02 10.46 34.70
N LEU A 192 -19.67 11.75 34.56
CA LEU A 192 -20.42 12.85 35.17
C LEU A 192 -21.88 12.92 34.67
N ASN A 193 -22.09 12.69 33.38
CA ASN A 193 -23.42 12.74 32.75
C ASN A 193 -24.11 11.36 32.72
N ARG A 194 -23.48 10.31 33.26
CA ARG A 194 -23.96 8.91 33.19
C ARG A 194 -24.35 8.48 31.77
N SER A 195 -23.59 8.93 30.77
CA SER A 195 -23.86 8.70 29.36
C SER A 195 -22.57 8.33 28.63
N ARG A 196 -22.38 7.03 28.37
CA ARG A 196 -21.24 6.52 27.59
C ARG A 196 -21.26 7.03 26.15
N SER A 197 -22.44 7.05 25.53
CA SER A 197 -22.63 7.53 24.16
C SER A 197 -22.25 9.00 24.00
N LEU A 198 -22.50 9.86 25.00
CA LEU A 198 -22.01 11.24 24.99
C LEU A 198 -20.47 11.28 24.90
N GLY A 199 -19.78 10.51 25.74
CA GLY A 199 -18.32 10.44 25.72
C GLY A 199 -17.78 9.88 24.40
N ALA A 200 -18.36 8.79 23.91
CA ALA A 200 -17.97 8.21 22.61
C ALA A 200 -18.12 9.22 21.48
N ASN A 201 -19.26 9.92 21.42
CA ASN A 201 -19.54 10.91 20.38
C ASN A 201 -18.54 12.10 20.45
N ILE A 202 -18.16 12.55 21.65
CA ILE A 202 -17.15 13.62 21.82
C ILE A 202 -15.76 13.14 21.40
N ALA A 203 -15.34 11.96 21.87
CA ALA A 203 -14.04 11.40 21.54
C ALA A 203 -13.90 11.15 20.03
N ALA A 204 -14.94 10.61 19.40
CA ALA A 204 -14.90 10.27 17.99
C ALA A 204 -15.03 11.49 17.06
N SER A 205 -15.78 12.52 17.46
CA SER A 205 -15.86 13.77 16.70
C SER A 205 -14.68 14.70 17.03
N ALA A 206 -14.82 15.55 18.05
CA ALA A 206 -13.82 16.55 18.41
C ALA A 206 -12.44 15.95 18.71
N GLY A 207 -12.38 14.80 19.40
CA GLY A 207 -11.11 14.16 19.75
C GLY A 207 -10.31 13.73 18.52
N SER A 208 -10.96 13.03 17.59
CA SER A 208 -10.33 12.61 16.32
C SER A 208 -10.03 13.79 15.40
N ASP A 209 -10.92 14.78 15.29
CA ASP A 209 -10.71 15.99 14.47
C ASP A 209 -9.43 16.74 14.94
N LEU A 210 -9.26 16.89 16.26
CA LEU A 210 -8.07 17.52 16.84
C LEU A 210 -6.81 16.68 16.66
N ALA A 211 -6.90 15.35 16.80
CA ALA A 211 -5.76 14.45 16.61
C ALA A 211 -5.26 14.47 15.16
N LEU A 212 -6.19 14.42 14.19
CA LEU A 212 -5.87 14.50 12.77
C LEU A 212 -5.25 15.87 12.41
N ALA A 213 -5.79 16.95 12.98
CA ALA A 213 -5.21 18.29 12.80
C ALA A 213 -3.78 18.37 13.36
N ALA A 214 -3.52 17.81 14.55
CA ALA A 214 -2.18 17.74 15.15
C ALA A 214 -1.21 16.88 14.33
N ALA A 215 -1.72 15.83 13.66
CA ALA A 215 -0.96 15.01 12.73
C ALA A 215 -0.71 15.71 11.37
N GLY A 216 -1.34 16.87 11.11
CA GLY A 216 -1.29 17.55 9.81
C GLY A 216 -2.09 16.83 8.71
N VAL A 217 -3.00 15.93 9.08
CA VAL A 217 -3.81 15.14 8.15
C VAL A 217 -5.05 15.93 7.75
N ARG A 218 -5.30 16.02 6.45
CA ARG A 218 -6.53 16.56 5.88
C ARG A 218 -7.28 15.45 5.17
N LEU A 219 -8.51 15.20 5.58
CA LEU A 219 -9.38 14.22 4.95
C LEU A 219 -10.09 14.85 3.76
N ASN A 220 -9.94 14.24 2.59
CA ASN A 220 -10.81 14.50 1.44
C ASN A 220 -11.74 13.30 1.30
N VAL A 221 -12.99 13.47 1.68
CA VAL A 221 -13.98 12.38 1.73
C VAL A 221 -14.85 12.46 0.49
N VAL A 222 -14.78 11.44 -0.35
CA VAL A 222 -15.67 11.29 -1.51
C VAL A 222 -16.85 10.44 -1.08
N GLY A 223 -18.08 10.91 -1.33
CA GLY A 223 -19.29 10.17 -1.00
C GLY A 223 -19.63 10.16 0.50
N GLU A 224 -19.31 11.22 1.24
CA GLU A 224 -19.59 11.34 2.68
C GLU A 224 -21.07 11.10 3.03
N GLU A 225 -21.98 11.49 2.13
CA GLU A 225 -23.41 11.27 2.26
C GLU A 225 -23.78 9.80 2.48
N ASN A 226 -23.01 8.86 1.96
CA ASN A 226 -23.27 7.42 2.09
C ASN A 226 -23.13 6.94 3.53
N ILE A 227 -22.31 7.60 4.35
CA ILE A 227 -22.12 7.27 5.77
C ILE A 227 -23.40 7.56 6.58
N TRP A 228 -24.22 8.50 6.09
CA TRP A 228 -25.39 9.03 6.78
C TRP A 228 -26.72 8.63 6.12
N ALA A 229 -26.69 8.21 4.85
CA ALA A 229 -27.87 7.88 4.07
C ALA A 229 -28.70 6.72 4.67
N ALA A 230 -28.04 5.74 5.29
CA ALA A 230 -28.70 4.59 5.90
C ALA A 230 -28.01 4.19 7.21
N ARG A 231 -28.73 4.32 8.34
CA ARG A 231 -28.34 3.76 9.65
C ARG A 231 -29.57 3.16 10.34
N PRO A 232 -29.46 2.01 11.04
CA PRO A 232 -28.22 1.28 11.37
C PRO A 232 -27.59 0.59 10.14
N ALA A 233 -26.26 0.54 10.11
CA ALA A 233 -25.47 -0.10 9.06
C ALA A 233 -24.22 -0.76 9.65
N VAL A 234 -23.68 -1.76 8.95
CA VAL A 234 -22.40 -2.39 9.28
C VAL A 234 -21.32 -1.74 8.43
N PHE A 235 -20.38 -1.05 9.07
CA PHE A 235 -19.22 -0.45 8.40
C PHE A 235 -18.05 -1.43 8.44
N LEU A 236 -17.59 -1.85 7.26
CA LEU A 236 -16.39 -2.65 7.09
C LEU A 236 -15.27 -1.74 6.57
N PHE A 237 -14.11 -1.79 7.19
CA PHE A 237 -12.94 -0.99 6.78
C PHE A 237 -11.69 -1.86 6.81
N ASN A 238 -10.79 -1.59 5.88
CA ASN A 238 -9.50 -2.25 5.82
C ASN A 238 -8.56 -1.61 6.85
N HIS A 239 -8.28 -2.31 7.96
CA HIS A 239 -7.45 -1.80 9.04
C HIS A 239 -5.96 -2.10 8.76
N GLN A 240 -5.35 -1.29 7.88
CA GLN A 240 -3.95 -1.38 7.45
C GLN A 240 -3.00 -0.58 8.35
N SER A 241 -3.50 0.45 9.04
CA SER A 241 -2.67 1.35 9.84
C SER A 241 -3.36 1.78 11.12
N GLN A 242 -2.58 2.24 12.10
CA GLN A 242 -3.13 2.86 13.32
C GLN A 242 -3.91 4.16 13.01
N LEU A 243 -3.61 4.83 11.88
CA LEU A 243 -4.31 6.04 11.45
C LEU A 243 -5.80 5.77 11.18
N ASP A 244 -6.14 4.56 10.72
CA ASP A 244 -7.49 4.18 10.30
C ASP A 244 -8.51 4.34 11.43
N VAL A 245 -8.09 4.13 12.69
CA VAL A 245 -8.96 4.31 13.86
C VAL A 245 -9.39 5.77 14.00
N PHE A 246 -8.46 6.71 13.82
CA PHE A 246 -8.75 8.15 13.90
C PHE A 246 -9.61 8.60 12.72
N VAL A 247 -9.31 8.11 11.52
CA VAL A 247 -10.10 8.41 10.31
C VAL A 247 -11.53 7.89 10.47
N LEU A 248 -11.70 6.62 10.86
CA LEU A 248 -13.02 6.02 11.06
C LEU A 248 -13.83 6.78 12.11
N ALA A 249 -13.20 7.11 13.24
CA ALA A 249 -13.87 7.88 14.28
C ALA A 249 -14.30 9.26 13.78
N ALA A 250 -13.43 9.98 13.06
CA ALA A 250 -13.73 11.29 12.48
C ALA A 250 -14.82 11.25 11.39
N LEU A 251 -14.95 10.12 10.67
CA LEU A 251 -15.98 9.88 9.66
C LEU A 251 -17.32 9.47 10.27
N LEU A 252 -17.32 8.48 11.18
CA LEU A 252 -18.56 7.96 11.77
C LEU A 252 -19.16 8.93 12.78
N ARG A 253 -18.32 9.71 13.47
CA ARG A 253 -18.58 10.80 14.43
C ARG A 253 -19.38 10.44 15.67
N LYS A 254 -20.52 9.79 15.50
CA LYS A 254 -21.48 9.46 16.57
C LYS A 254 -22.25 8.18 16.28
N ASP A 255 -22.85 7.65 17.34
CA ASP A 255 -23.85 6.58 17.30
C ASP A 255 -23.32 5.32 16.57
N PHE A 256 -22.07 4.95 16.86
CA PHE A 256 -21.44 3.73 16.37
C PHE A 256 -20.82 2.95 17.53
N THR A 257 -20.71 1.63 17.34
CA THR A 257 -19.96 0.70 18.20
C THR A 257 -19.04 -0.15 17.31
N GLY A 258 -18.12 -0.87 17.94
CA GLY A 258 -17.17 -1.75 17.27
C GLY A 258 -17.25 -3.19 17.75
N VAL A 259 -16.61 -4.07 16.99
CA VAL A 259 -16.36 -5.46 17.39
C VAL A 259 -14.86 -5.64 17.52
N ALA A 260 -14.39 -6.15 18.66
CA ALA A 260 -12.96 -6.29 18.94
C ALA A 260 -12.62 -7.65 19.56
N LYS A 261 -11.33 -8.03 19.54
CA LYS A 261 -10.85 -9.23 20.25
C LYS A 261 -10.96 -9.01 21.76
N LYS A 262 -11.41 -10.03 22.50
CA LYS A 262 -11.53 -9.98 23.98
C LYS A 262 -10.23 -9.61 24.70
N SER A 263 -9.08 -9.92 24.12
CA SER A 263 -7.76 -9.52 24.65
C SER A 263 -7.58 -8.00 24.76
N LEU A 264 -8.32 -7.20 23.98
CA LEU A 264 -8.23 -5.74 23.96
C LEU A 264 -9.08 -5.08 25.05
N GLU A 265 -9.97 -5.80 25.72
CA GLU A 265 -10.85 -5.26 26.76
C GLU A 265 -10.08 -4.63 27.92
N LYS A 266 -8.92 -5.21 28.26
CA LYS A 266 -8.07 -4.79 29.39
C LYS A 266 -6.83 -4.01 28.95
N ASP A 267 -6.71 -3.71 27.66
CA ASP A 267 -5.58 -2.93 27.17
C ASP A 267 -5.67 -1.49 27.70
N PRO A 268 -4.59 -0.91 28.24
CA PRO A 268 -4.64 0.42 28.85
C PRO A 268 -4.91 1.54 27.84
N PHE A 269 -4.66 1.33 26.55
CA PHE A 269 -4.93 2.30 25.50
C PHE A 269 -6.32 2.11 24.90
N PHE A 270 -6.70 0.85 24.60
CA PHE A 270 -7.99 0.54 23.97
C PHE A 270 -9.16 0.45 24.95
N GLY A 271 -8.94 0.01 26.20
CA GLY A 271 -9.99 -0.21 27.19
C GLY A 271 -10.90 1.01 27.43
N PRO A 272 -10.36 2.22 27.64
CA PRO A 272 -11.18 3.44 27.78
C PRO A 272 -12.05 3.74 26.55
N ILE A 273 -11.51 3.52 25.34
CA ILE A 273 -12.23 3.70 24.08
C ILE A 273 -13.37 2.67 23.99
N GLY A 274 -13.06 1.41 24.29
CA GLY A 274 -14.04 0.32 24.31
C GLY A 274 -15.16 0.53 25.31
N TYR A 275 -14.85 1.06 26.51
CA TYR A 275 -15.83 1.47 27.50
C TYR A 275 -16.78 2.55 26.98
N LEU A 276 -16.24 3.58 26.32
CA LEU A 276 -17.04 4.69 25.79
C LEU A 276 -17.95 4.21 24.65
N ALA A 277 -17.40 3.50 23.67
CA ALA A 277 -18.08 3.09 22.46
C ALA A 277 -18.94 1.81 22.62
N ASP A 278 -19.00 1.24 23.82
CA ASP A 278 -19.75 0.02 24.13
C ASP A 278 -19.40 -1.15 23.19
N VAL A 279 -18.10 -1.41 23.05
CA VAL A 279 -17.55 -2.39 22.09
C VAL A 279 -17.97 -3.82 22.45
N ALA A 280 -18.41 -4.57 21.44
CA ALA A 280 -18.66 -6.00 21.56
C ALA A 280 -17.34 -6.79 21.45
N TYR A 281 -16.96 -7.49 22.51
CA TYR A 281 -15.74 -8.29 22.55
C TYR A 281 -16.01 -9.75 22.17
N ILE A 282 -15.25 -10.27 21.20
CA ILE A 282 -15.34 -11.66 20.73
C ILE A 282 -14.10 -12.44 21.18
N ASP A 283 -14.34 -13.61 21.76
CA ASP A 283 -13.33 -14.61 22.05
C ASP A 283 -13.27 -15.64 20.92
N ARG A 284 -12.14 -15.72 20.23
CA ARG A 284 -11.94 -16.68 19.11
C ARG A 284 -11.22 -17.96 19.55
N SER A 285 -11.07 -18.20 20.86
CA SER A 285 -10.44 -19.41 21.39
C SER A 285 -11.28 -20.69 21.24
N ASN A 286 -12.53 -20.56 20.77
CA ASN A 286 -13.42 -21.70 20.57
C ASN A 286 -13.54 -22.03 19.06
N ASN A 287 -12.57 -22.78 18.54
CA ASN A 287 -12.73 -23.50 17.27
C ASN A 287 -13.43 -24.82 17.62
N ALA A 288 -14.75 -24.86 17.47
CA ALA A 288 -15.52 -26.11 17.40
C ALA A 288 -15.55 -26.62 15.96
#